data_AF-A0A3S1CW03-F1
#
_entry.id   AF-A0A3S1CW03-F1
#
_cell.length_a   1.000
_cell.length_b   1.000
_cell.length_c   1.000
_cell.angle_alpha   90.00
_cell.angle_beta   90.00
_cell.angle_gamma   90.00
#
_symmetry.space_group_name_H-M   'P 1'
#
loop_
_entity.id
_entity.type
_entity.pdbx_description
1 polymer ?
#
loop_
_entity_poly.entity_id
_entity_poly.type
_entity_poly.pdbx_seq_one_letter_code
_entity_poly.pdbx_strand_id
1 'polypeptide(L)'
;MDDEYFNLFRRSILKRFIIPLSFSLITIPFNLFAASTNTVTLKTNSLGYPYSKMFQVDVTFSQPIAGLYSSQVKVANGSIDSIIGSGTNYSMLVTPINPGEVDISILGNSVSSLTNTANKESNLLKINALDPLMRPSSNFNLDGWNLTMPLPLGNSSDALMIKQPVLSGVASANSGYTQAPYFSTDSTTGAMKFFAPLNGATTDNSDYPRTELSEILNWKIANFASNEMISSVRVNKIPPSKKIIIGQIHHKAVIDAYGKSVSAKPLLKITYDLNKLDPNKQTCNGCVYIQIRTIPGSETFLKRVTLAKNIPLNQTFIYDVVLLKDGTLSVKVNNTSTLAKINTSTNNKLGWGMQDLYFKAGVYLLDNGTSSSDGGGVSMDSLQVSHNPK
;
A
#
# COMPACT_ATOMS: atom_id res chain seq x y z
N MET A 1 -7.31 -95.53 -48.24
CA MET A 1 -7.49 -94.22 -47.59
C MET A 1 -7.52 -94.55 -46.12
N ASP A 2 -6.34 -94.61 -45.50
CA ASP A 2 -6.10 -94.73 -44.05
C ASP A 2 -4.60 -94.98 -43.79
N ASP A 3 -4.12 -94.37 -42.72
CA ASP A 3 -2.97 -94.65 -41.83
C ASP A 3 -1.53 -94.85 -42.37
N GLU A 4 -0.60 -94.05 -41.83
CA GLU A 4 0.82 -94.37 -41.85
C GLU A 4 1.57 -94.00 -40.53
N TYR A 5 2.30 -95.01 -40.06
CA TYR A 5 3.51 -95.04 -39.22
C TYR A 5 3.47 -94.87 -37.69
N PHE A 6 3.70 -96.00 -37.01
CA PHE A 6 4.34 -96.08 -35.70
C PHE A 6 5.73 -96.71 -35.82
N ASN A 7 6.75 -96.05 -35.29
CA ASN A 7 8.15 -96.49 -35.28
C ASN A 7 8.72 -96.51 -33.85
N LEU A 8 9.63 -97.46 -33.61
CA LEU A 8 10.14 -97.92 -32.31
C LEU A 8 11.28 -97.07 -31.70
N PHE A 9 11.25 -96.94 -30.37
CA PHE A 9 12.35 -96.99 -29.36
C PHE A 9 13.74 -96.33 -29.63
N ARG A 10 14.14 -95.36 -28.77
CA ARG A 10 15.23 -95.46 -27.74
C ARG A 10 15.74 -94.09 -27.18
N ARG A 11 15.95 -94.09 -25.84
CA ARG A 11 17.03 -93.46 -25.02
C ARG A 11 17.22 -91.92 -24.97
N SER A 12 17.23 -91.35 -23.73
CA SER A 12 18.39 -90.65 -23.11
C SER A 12 18.04 -89.49 -22.13
N ILE A 13 18.41 -89.66 -20.85
CA ILE A 13 18.95 -88.70 -19.87
C ILE A 13 18.12 -87.44 -19.48
N LEU A 14 17.53 -87.45 -18.27
CA LEU A 14 17.14 -86.22 -17.54
C LEU A 14 18.29 -85.78 -16.60
N LYS A 15 18.87 -84.60 -16.84
CA LYS A 15 19.73 -83.90 -15.86
C LYS A 15 18.85 -83.07 -14.92
N ARG A 16 18.96 -83.29 -13.61
CA ARG A 16 18.37 -82.44 -12.57
C ARG A 16 19.18 -81.14 -12.44
N PHE A 17 18.53 -80.00 -12.59
CA PHE A 17 19.03 -78.69 -12.14
C PHE A 17 18.17 -78.25 -10.95
N ILE A 18 18.78 -78.10 -9.77
CA ILE A 18 18.18 -77.41 -8.61
C ILE A 18 18.68 -75.97 -8.67
N ILE A 19 17.77 -75.01 -8.79
CA ILE A 19 18.04 -73.57 -8.62
C ILE A 19 17.47 -73.18 -7.25
N PRO A 20 18.26 -72.64 -6.30
CA PRO A 20 17.72 -72.15 -5.05
C PRO A 20 17.04 -70.79 -5.31
N LEU A 21 15.73 -70.68 -5.06
CA LEU A 21 15.07 -69.37 -4.98
C LEU A 21 15.40 -68.75 -3.62
N SER A 22 16.23 -67.71 -3.60
CA SER A 22 16.31 -66.79 -2.48
C SER A 22 15.20 -65.74 -2.63
N PHE A 23 14.28 -65.69 -1.67
CA PHE A 23 13.34 -64.57 -1.56
C PHE A 23 14.04 -63.44 -0.80
N SER A 24 14.52 -62.42 -1.53
CA SER A 24 14.83 -61.12 -0.92
C SER A 24 13.51 -60.39 -0.67
N LEU A 25 13.19 -60.13 0.61
CA LEU A 25 12.19 -59.14 0.97
C LEU A 25 12.70 -57.77 0.51
N ILE A 26 12.18 -57.27 -0.60
CA ILE A 26 12.32 -55.86 -0.98
C ILE A 26 11.49 -55.06 0.03
N THR A 27 12.16 -54.50 1.03
CA THR A 27 11.62 -53.38 1.80
C THR A 27 11.57 -52.17 0.88
N ILE A 28 10.38 -51.86 0.36
CA ILE A 28 10.15 -50.57 -0.30
C ILE A 28 10.21 -49.51 0.82
N PRO A 29 11.12 -48.53 0.77
CA PRO A 29 11.08 -47.44 1.72
C PRO A 29 9.76 -46.70 1.53
N PHE A 30 8.90 -46.72 2.56
CA PHE A 30 7.80 -45.77 2.68
C PHE A 30 8.45 -44.39 2.86
N ASN A 31 8.61 -43.66 1.77
CA ASN A 31 8.80 -42.22 1.87
C ASN A 31 7.52 -41.66 2.47
N LEU A 32 7.55 -41.31 3.76
CA LEU A 32 6.58 -40.39 4.33
C LEU A 32 6.76 -39.08 3.54
N PHE A 33 5.98 -38.89 2.48
CA PHE A 33 5.73 -37.55 2.00
C PHE A 33 5.10 -36.80 3.17
N ALA A 34 5.77 -35.76 3.67
CA ALA A 34 5.13 -34.85 4.61
C ALA A 34 3.79 -34.45 3.98
N ALA A 35 2.68 -34.69 4.67
CA ALA A 35 1.37 -34.33 4.16
C ALA A 35 1.41 -32.86 3.76
N SER A 36 1.30 -32.57 2.46
CA SER A 36 1.29 -31.20 1.96
C SER A 36 0.13 -30.50 2.65
N THR A 37 0.40 -29.55 3.53
CA THR A 37 -0.68 -28.86 4.24
C THR A 37 -1.32 -27.85 3.30
N ASN A 38 -2.65 -27.81 3.27
CA ASN A 38 -3.36 -26.76 2.55
C ASN A 38 -3.25 -25.48 3.39
N THR A 39 -2.46 -24.50 2.96
CA THR A 39 -2.32 -23.23 3.66
C THR A 39 -3.30 -22.23 3.08
N VAL A 40 -3.80 -21.33 3.92
CA VAL A 40 -4.68 -20.24 3.50
C VAL A 40 -4.10 -18.92 3.94
N THR A 41 -4.09 -17.95 3.03
CA THR A 41 -3.62 -16.59 3.29
C THR A 41 -4.76 -15.62 3.01
N LEU A 42 -5.00 -14.73 3.97
CA LEU A 42 -5.93 -13.61 3.86
C LEU A 42 -5.13 -12.34 3.62
N LYS A 43 -5.51 -11.57 2.61
CA LYS A 43 -4.96 -10.24 2.33
C LYS A 43 -6.09 -9.29 2.01
N THR A 44 -5.85 -8.01 2.17
CA THR A 44 -6.70 -7.00 1.56
C THR A 44 -5.83 -5.99 0.86
N ASN A 45 -6.27 -5.58 -0.33
CA ASN A 45 -5.75 -4.39 -1.02
C ASN A 45 -6.64 -3.17 -0.72
N SER A 46 -7.70 -3.34 0.08
CA SER A 46 -8.64 -2.32 0.50
C SER A 46 -8.06 -1.48 1.64
N LEU A 47 -6.99 -0.76 1.35
CA LEU A 47 -6.37 0.14 2.32
C LEU A 47 -7.25 1.39 2.46
N GLY A 48 -8.08 1.44 3.49
CA GLY A 48 -8.80 2.68 3.85
C GLY A 48 -10.16 2.82 3.19
N TYR A 49 -11.10 2.00 3.64
CA TYR A 49 -12.50 2.36 3.55
C TYR A 49 -12.96 2.92 4.89
N PRO A 50 -13.69 4.05 4.89
CA PRO A 50 -14.21 4.60 6.12
C PRO A 50 -15.18 3.63 6.78
N TYR A 51 -15.35 3.84 8.09
CA TYR A 51 -16.21 3.19 9.07
C TYR A 51 -17.36 2.29 8.57
N SER A 52 -18.08 2.67 7.50
CA SER A 52 -19.30 2.01 7.03
C SER A 52 -19.21 1.37 5.65
N LYS A 53 -18.04 1.34 5.00
CA LYS A 53 -17.93 0.81 3.64
C LYS A 53 -17.35 -0.61 3.64
N MET A 54 -18.12 -1.50 3.02
CA MET A 54 -17.70 -2.84 2.62
C MET A 54 -16.29 -2.84 1.99
N PHE A 55 -15.46 -3.80 2.39
CA PHE A 55 -14.11 -3.98 1.85
C PHE A 55 -13.91 -5.41 1.36
N GLN A 56 -13.04 -5.53 0.36
CA GLN A 56 -12.71 -6.82 -0.22
C GLN A 56 -11.53 -7.48 0.51
N VAL A 57 -11.67 -8.76 0.84
CA VAL A 57 -10.60 -9.63 1.36
C VAL A 57 -10.31 -10.70 0.33
N ASP A 58 -9.07 -10.73 -0.14
CA ASP A 58 -8.56 -11.76 -1.02
C ASP A 58 -8.12 -12.97 -0.18
N VAL A 59 -8.58 -14.15 -0.56
CA VAL A 59 -8.29 -15.43 0.10
C VAL A 59 -7.59 -16.33 -0.90
N THR A 60 -6.39 -16.79 -0.54
CA THR A 60 -5.61 -17.70 -1.39
C THR A 60 -5.28 -18.98 -0.64
N PHE A 61 -5.69 -20.12 -1.18
CA PHE A 61 -5.32 -21.45 -0.72
C PHE A 61 -4.12 -21.99 -1.52
N SER A 62 -3.25 -22.80 -0.89
CA SER A 62 -2.15 -23.47 -1.60
C SER A 62 -2.61 -24.64 -2.47
N GLN A 63 -3.82 -25.14 -2.24
CA GLN A 63 -4.46 -26.21 -3.02
C GLN A 63 -5.91 -25.84 -3.35
N PRO A 64 -6.44 -26.28 -4.51
CA PRO A 64 -7.82 -26.01 -4.86
C PRO A 64 -8.77 -26.65 -3.85
N ILE A 65 -9.84 -25.93 -3.50
CA ILE A 65 -10.94 -26.38 -2.63
C ILE A 65 -12.24 -26.39 -3.44
N ALA A 66 -13.26 -27.13 -2.97
CA ALA A 66 -14.56 -27.21 -3.63
C ALA A 66 -15.37 -25.90 -3.52
N GLY A 67 -15.22 -25.18 -2.41
CA GLY A 67 -15.90 -23.92 -2.14
C GLY A 67 -15.53 -23.36 -0.77
N LEU A 68 -15.71 -22.05 -0.59
CA LEU A 68 -15.56 -21.35 0.67
C LEU A 68 -16.91 -20.76 1.09
N TYR A 69 -17.34 -21.08 2.31
CA TYR A 69 -18.62 -20.64 2.87
C TYR A 69 -18.38 -19.72 4.07
N SER A 70 -19.31 -18.80 4.32
CA SER A 70 -19.21 -17.82 5.42
C SER A 70 -19.09 -18.47 6.80
N SER A 71 -19.68 -19.66 7.00
CA SER A 71 -19.57 -20.44 8.24
C SER A 71 -18.14 -20.90 8.57
N GLN A 72 -17.23 -20.89 7.60
CA GLN A 72 -15.83 -21.30 7.75
C GLN A 72 -14.91 -20.11 8.09
N VAL A 73 -15.44 -18.90 8.08
CA VAL A 73 -14.70 -17.65 8.26
C VAL A 73 -15.14 -17.02 9.57
N LYS A 74 -14.19 -16.80 10.48
CA LYS A 74 -14.44 -16.05 11.72
C LYS A 74 -14.22 -14.57 11.43
N VAL A 75 -15.26 -13.78 11.60
CA VAL A 75 -15.21 -12.31 11.52
C VAL A 75 -15.68 -11.73 12.85
N ALA A 76 -14.81 -10.99 13.53
CA ALA A 76 -15.20 -10.19 14.69
C ALA A 76 -15.40 -8.73 14.25
N ASN A 77 -16.45 -8.09 14.76
CA ASN A 77 -16.86 -6.71 14.41
C ASN A 77 -17.17 -6.49 12.91
N GLY A 78 -17.57 -7.54 12.19
CA GLY A 78 -17.95 -7.46 10.79
C GLY A 78 -18.88 -8.59 10.37
N SER A 79 -19.51 -8.43 9.21
CA SER A 79 -20.32 -9.46 8.53
C SER A 79 -19.79 -9.71 7.13
N ILE A 80 -19.92 -10.95 6.63
CA ILE A 80 -19.60 -11.31 5.26
C ILE A 80 -20.85 -11.12 4.40
N ASP A 81 -20.77 -10.22 3.41
CA ASP A 81 -21.86 -9.93 2.48
C ASP A 81 -21.88 -10.92 1.30
N SER A 82 -20.71 -11.29 0.80
CA SER A 82 -20.57 -12.27 -0.27
C SER A 82 -19.21 -12.94 -0.26
N ILE A 83 -19.16 -14.14 -0.84
CA ILE A 83 -17.93 -14.85 -1.18
C ILE A 83 -18.06 -15.26 -2.64
N ILE A 84 -17.10 -14.85 -3.46
CA ILE A 84 -17.01 -15.22 -4.88
C ILE A 84 -15.64 -15.85 -5.15
N GLY A 85 -15.53 -16.65 -6.20
CA GLY A 85 -14.27 -17.28 -6.62
C GLY A 85 -14.36 -18.80 -6.67
N SER A 86 -13.23 -19.43 -6.97
CA SER A 86 -13.13 -20.88 -7.16
C SER A 86 -11.69 -21.36 -7.11
N GLY A 87 -11.52 -22.68 -6.96
CA GLY A 87 -10.20 -23.30 -6.94
C GLY A 87 -9.38 -22.82 -5.76
N THR A 88 -8.31 -22.08 -6.02
CA THR A 88 -7.40 -21.54 -4.99
C THR A 88 -7.67 -20.09 -4.62
N ASN A 89 -8.50 -19.36 -5.37
CA ASN A 89 -8.67 -17.92 -5.21
C ASN A 89 -10.13 -17.55 -4.95
N TYR A 90 -10.36 -16.92 -3.80
CA TYR A 90 -11.66 -16.39 -3.42
C TYR A 90 -11.52 -14.93 -3.03
N SER A 91 -12.64 -14.23 -3.12
CA SER A 91 -12.80 -12.84 -2.73
C SER A 91 -14.03 -12.75 -1.84
N MET A 92 -13.84 -12.24 -0.63
CA MET A 92 -14.91 -12.03 0.34
C MET A 92 -15.17 -10.55 0.48
N LEU A 93 -16.44 -10.19 0.56
CA LEU A 93 -16.87 -8.83 0.82
C LEU A 93 -17.31 -8.73 2.27
N VAL A 94 -16.69 -7.83 3.02
CA VAL A 94 -16.90 -7.71 4.47
C VAL A 94 -17.35 -6.30 4.81
N THR A 95 -18.45 -6.20 5.56
CA THR A 95 -18.98 -4.95 6.10
C THR A 95 -18.70 -4.86 7.61
N PRO A 96 -17.97 -3.84 8.09
CA PRO A 96 -17.84 -3.56 9.52
C PRO A 96 -19.21 -3.34 10.18
N ILE A 97 -19.38 -3.79 11.43
CA ILE A 97 -20.63 -3.62 12.20
C ILE A 97 -20.55 -2.38 13.12
N ASN A 98 -19.45 -2.24 13.88
CA ASN A 98 -19.20 -1.11 14.79
C ASN A 98 -17.81 -0.50 14.54
N PRO A 99 -17.49 0.70 15.11
CA PRO A 99 -16.22 1.36 14.82
C PRO A 99 -15.05 0.54 15.36
N GLY A 100 -13.89 0.70 14.74
CA GLY A 100 -12.66 0.07 15.17
C GLY A 100 -12.30 -1.21 14.42
N GLU A 101 -11.49 -2.05 15.05
CA GLU A 101 -10.83 -3.19 14.41
C GLU A 101 -11.83 -4.29 13.98
N VAL A 102 -11.64 -4.83 12.78
CA VAL A 102 -12.31 -6.02 12.23
C VAL A 102 -11.28 -7.12 12.09
N ASP A 103 -11.48 -8.22 12.81
CA ASP A 103 -10.56 -9.36 12.84
C ASP A 103 -11.13 -10.50 12.00
N ILE A 104 -10.35 -10.98 11.03
CA ILE A 104 -10.77 -12.00 10.06
C ILE A 104 -9.77 -13.15 10.07
N SER A 105 -10.29 -14.37 10.19
CA SER A 105 -9.49 -15.60 10.10
C SER A 105 -10.30 -16.76 9.53
N ILE A 106 -9.62 -17.74 8.93
CA ILE A 106 -10.18 -19.04 8.56
C ILE A 106 -9.56 -20.06 9.50
N LEU A 107 -10.39 -20.71 10.31
CA LEU A 107 -9.94 -21.66 11.33
C LEU A 107 -9.28 -22.88 10.68
N GLY A 108 -8.33 -23.50 11.39
CA GLY A 108 -7.76 -24.78 10.96
C GLY A 108 -8.82 -25.88 10.88
N ASN A 109 -8.68 -26.79 9.93
CA ASN A 109 -9.59 -27.90 9.67
C ASN A 109 -11.04 -27.51 9.32
N SER A 110 -11.28 -26.26 8.91
CA SER A 110 -12.61 -25.78 8.50
C SER A 110 -12.89 -26.00 7.02
N VAL A 111 -11.85 -26.12 6.19
CA VAL A 111 -11.90 -26.28 4.74
C VAL A 111 -10.95 -27.41 4.32
N SER A 112 -11.39 -28.26 3.40
CA SER A 112 -10.56 -29.32 2.80
C SER A 112 -10.26 -29.02 1.33
N SER A 113 -9.05 -29.38 0.89
CA SER A 113 -8.72 -29.40 -0.54
C SER A 113 -9.51 -30.48 -1.29
N LEU A 114 -9.49 -30.43 -2.62
CA LEU A 114 -10.08 -31.47 -3.48
C LEU A 114 -9.44 -32.86 -3.28
N THR A 115 -8.29 -32.94 -2.61
CA THR A 115 -7.61 -34.19 -2.23
C THR A 115 -7.81 -34.55 -0.76
N ASN A 116 -8.81 -33.96 -0.09
CA ASN A 116 -9.15 -34.18 1.32
C ASN A 116 -8.06 -33.78 2.33
N THR A 117 -7.19 -32.83 1.98
CA THR A 117 -6.24 -32.25 2.92
C THR A 117 -6.89 -31.08 3.65
N ALA A 118 -7.01 -31.17 4.97
CA ALA A 118 -7.49 -30.08 5.81
C ALA A 118 -6.57 -28.84 5.76
N ASN A 119 -7.16 -27.65 5.88
CA ASN A 119 -6.39 -26.41 5.92
C ASN A 119 -5.72 -26.18 7.28
N LYS A 120 -4.53 -25.57 7.25
CA LYS A 120 -3.99 -24.87 8.42
C LYS A 120 -4.79 -23.58 8.64
N GLU A 121 -4.87 -23.11 9.88
CA GLU A 121 -5.42 -21.78 10.20
C GLU A 121 -4.72 -20.69 9.37
N SER A 122 -5.48 -19.69 8.92
CA SER A 122 -4.95 -18.55 8.19
C SER A 122 -4.12 -17.63 9.09
N ASN A 123 -3.45 -16.65 8.48
CA ASN A 123 -3.08 -15.45 9.23
C ASN A 123 -4.34 -14.74 9.77
N LEU A 124 -4.19 -14.06 10.90
CA LEU A 124 -5.20 -13.10 11.38
C LEU A 124 -5.07 -11.82 10.56
N LEU A 125 -6.09 -11.49 9.78
CA LEU A 125 -6.18 -10.22 9.07
C LEU A 125 -6.92 -9.22 9.96
N LYS A 126 -6.22 -8.16 10.37
CA LYS A 126 -6.77 -7.06 11.18
C LYS A 126 -7.01 -5.85 10.30
N ILE A 127 -8.25 -5.38 10.21
CA ILE A 127 -8.63 -4.19 9.46
C ILE A 127 -9.13 -3.13 10.43
N ASN A 128 -8.39 -2.04 10.60
CA ASN A 128 -8.87 -0.92 11.40
C ASN A 128 -9.90 -0.12 10.60
N ALA A 129 -11.19 -0.33 10.87
CA ALA A 129 -12.21 0.59 10.40
C ALA A 129 -12.06 1.90 11.20
N LEU A 130 -12.08 3.03 10.49
CA LEU A 130 -11.94 4.34 11.14
C LEU A 130 -13.13 4.61 12.07
N ASP A 131 -12.89 5.24 13.20
CA ASP A 131 -13.93 5.65 14.15
C ASP A 131 -14.14 7.19 14.09
N PRO A 132 -15.32 7.68 13.69
CA PRO A 132 -15.61 9.12 13.66
C PRO A 132 -15.50 9.85 15.00
N LEU A 133 -15.51 9.14 16.13
CA LEU A 133 -15.36 9.69 17.48
C LEU A 133 -13.90 9.77 17.92
N MET A 134 -12.99 9.13 17.20
CA MET A 134 -11.57 9.09 17.52
C MET A 134 -10.79 10.18 16.78
N ARG A 135 -9.85 10.82 17.45
CA ARG A 135 -8.93 11.81 16.87
C ARG A 135 -8.05 11.16 15.80
N PRO A 136 -7.44 11.94 14.89
CA PRO A 136 -6.67 11.38 13.79
C PRO A 136 -5.62 10.35 14.25
N SER A 137 -4.85 10.63 15.30
CA SER A 137 -3.82 9.70 15.78
C SER A 137 -4.33 8.43 16.46
N SER A 138 -5.61 8.37 16.83
CA SER A 138 -6.22 7.15 17.36
C SER A 138 -6.78 6.26 16.25
N ASN A 139 -7.05 6.81 15.07
CA ASN A 139 -7.42 6.08 13.86
C ASN A 139 -6.20 5.73 12.98
N PHE A 140 -5.14 6.53 13.06
CA PHE A 140 -3.94 6.43 12.22
C PHE A 140 -2.70 6.38 13.09
N ASN A 141 -1.76 5.49 12.79
CA ASN A 141 -0.44 5.54 13.43
C ASN A 141 0.33 6.76 12.91
N LEU A 142 0.46 7.79 13.76
CA LEU A 142 1.15 9.04 13.41
C LEU A 142 2.53 9.18 14.06
N ASP A 143 3.04 8.15 14.76
CA ASP A 143 4.29 8.24 15.55
C ASP A 143 5.51 8.61 14.69
N GLY A 144 5.51 8.20 13.42
CA GLY A 144 6.55 8.52 12.44
C GLY A 144 6.43 9.92 11.80
N TRP A 145 5.50 10.77 12.24
CA TRP A 145 5.18 12.02 11.56
C TRP A 145 5.26 13.25 12.47
N ASN A 146 5.60 14.38 11.86
CA ASN A 146 5.26 15.73 12.36
C ASN A 146 4.21 16.34 11.43
N LEU A 147 3.48 17.36 11.89
CA LEU A 147 2.45 18.05 11.12
C LEU A 147 2.80 19.54 10.99
N THR A 148 2.84 20.05 9.76
CA THR A 148 2.85 21.50 9.51
C THR A 148 1.41 21.99 9.44
N MET A 149 1.07 23.01 10.22
CA MET A 149 -0.23 23.68 10.26
C MET A 149 -0.16 25.04 9.55
N PRO A 150 -1.25 25.50 8.91
CA PRO A 150 -1.28 26.75 8.16
C PRO A 150 -1.53 27.94 9.11
N LEU A 151 -0.97 27.90 10.31
CA LEU A 151 -1.18 28.87 11.38
C LEU A 151 0.15 29.52 11.79
N PRO A 152 0.14 30.79 12.24
CA PRO A 152 -1.00 31.71 12.30
C PRO A 152 -1.55 32.07 10.91
N LEU A 153 -2.81 32.51 10.83
CA LEU A 153 -3.34 33.04 9.57
C LEU A 153 -2.76 34.43 9.29
N GLY A 154 -2.90 34.89 8.04
CA GLY A 154 -2.47 36.22 7.62
C GLY A 154 -1.19 36.23 6.80
N ASN A 155 -0.89 35.15 6.07
CA ASN A 155 0.28 35.02 5.20
C ASN A 155 1.63 35.16 5.93
N SER A 156 1.69 34.73 7.19
CA SER A 156 2.97 34.65 7.91
C SER A 156 3.88 33.58 7.30
N SER A 157 5.20 33.71 7.48
CA SER A 157 6.18 32.72 7.02
C SER A 157 6.65 31.75 8.12
N ASP A 158 5.93 31.68 9.25
CA ASP A 158 6.30 30.92 10.45
C ASP A 158 5.30 29.80 10.79
N ALA A 159 4.88 29.03 9.77
CA ALA A 159 3.90 27.96 9.92
C ALA A 159 4.18 27.05 11.14
N LEU A 160 3.16 26.89 11.98
CA LEU A 160 3.21 26.11 13.20
C LEU A 160 3.51 24.64 12.91
N MET A 161 4.53 24.10 13.57
CA MET A 161 4.88 22.69 13.48
C MET A 161 4.47 21.95 14.75
N ILE A 162 3.55 20.99 14.61
CA ILE A 162 3.16 20.07 15.68
C ILE A 162 4.09 18.86 15.62
N LYS A 163 4.86 18.67 16.68
CA LYS A 163 5.84 17.60 16.81
C LYS A 163 5.36 16.50 17.76
N GLN A 164 6.06 15.38 17.76
CA GLN A 164 5.86 14.34 18.76
C GLN A 164 6.31 14.80 20.16
N PRO A 165 5.65 14.33 21.25
CA PRO A 165 4.53 13.39 21.25
C PRO A 165 3.15 14.06 21.06
N VAL A 166 3.07 15.39 20.83
CA VAL A 166 1.79 16.12 20.79
C VAL A 166 0.91 15.66 19.64
N LEU A 167 1.49 15.40 18.46
CA LEU A 167 0.73 14.92 17.31
C LEU A 167 0.03 13.58 17.61
N SER A 168 0.79 12.58 18.06
CA SER A 168 0.22 11.25 18.36
C SER A 168 -0.62 11.24 19.64
N GLY A 169 -0.20 11.97 20.66
CA GLY A 169 -0.74 11.84 22.02
C GLY A 169 -0.69 10.40 22.51
N VAL A 170 -1.67 10.02 23.31
CA VAL A 170 -1.89 8.64 23.78
C VAL A 170 -3.18 8.12 23.13
N ALA A 171 -3.06 7.06 22.32
CA ALA A 171 -4.15 6.51 21.52
C ALA A 171 -5.34 6.02 22.39
N SER A 172 -5.06 5.31 23.49
CA SER A 172 -6.09 4.81 24.43
C SER A 172 -6.83 5.92 25.18
N ALA A 173 -6.23 7.11 25.28
CA ALA A 173 -6.85 8.29 25.88
C ALA A 173 -7.45 9.24 24.84
N ASN A 174 -7.44 8.88 23.55
CA ASN A 174 -7.94 9.69 22.44
C ASN A 174 -7.41 11.14 22.46
N SER A 175 -6.11 11.30 22.74
CA SER A 175 -5.54 12.57 23.20
C SER A 175 -4.58 13.26 22.23
N GLY A 176 -4.38 12.71 21.02
CA GLY A 176 -3.52 13.34 20.01
C GLY A 176 -4.05 14.65 19.47
N TYR A 177 -3.24 15.31 18.65
CA TYR A 177 -3.55 16.66 18.17
C TYR A 177 -4.75 16.67 17.21
N THR A 178 -5.59 17.68 17.36
CA THR A 178 -6.66 18.01 16.41
C THR A 178 -6.97 19.50 16.52
N GLN A 179 -7.22 20.13 15.38
CA GLN A 179 -7.66 21.51 15.28
C GLN A 179 -8.44 21.73 13.98
N ALA A 180 -9.76 21.71 14.08
CA ALA A 180 -10.64 22.05 12.97
C ALA A 180 -10.51 23.55 12.60
N PRO A 181 -10.66 23.91 11.31
CA PRO A 181 -10.93 23.01 10.18
C PRO A 181 -9.66 22.37 9.59
N TYR A 182 -8.47 22.72 10.06
CA TYR A 182 -7.21 22.43 9.36
C TYR A 182 -6.76 20.98 9.46
N PHE A 183 -6.83 20.37 10.64
CA PHE A 183 -6.47 18.97 10.88
C PHE A 183 -7.45 18.35 11.86
N SER A 184 -8.31 17.44 11.41
CA SER A 184 -9.38 16.89 12.24
C SER A 184 -9.87 15.54 11.75
N THR A 185 -10.68 14.85 12.55
CA THR A 185 -11.41 13.66 12.11
C THR A 185 -12.69 14.07 11.39
N ASP A 186 -13.01 13.41 10.28
CA ASP A 186 -14.33 13.48 9.67
C ASP A 186 -15.37 12.83 10.58
N SER A 187 -16.33 13.64 11.05
CA SER A 187 -17.36 13.21 12.01
C SER A 187 -18.34 12.17 11.46
N THR A 188 -18.33 11.91 10.16
CA THR A 188 -19.16 10.88 9.54
C THR A 188 -18.35 9.62 9.26
N THR A 189 -17.11 9.77 8.82
CA THR A 189 -16.35 8.66 8.23
C THR A 189 -15.11 8.23 9.01
N GLY A 190 -14.66 9.02 10.00
CA GLY A 190 -13.40 8.79 10.72
C GLY A 190 -12.14 9.19 9.94
N ALA A 191 -12.28 9.69 8.71
CA ALA A 191 -11.15 10.05 7.85
C ALA A 191 -10.32 11.19 8.45
N MET A 192 -9.01 11.15 8.24
CA MET A 192 -8.12 12.23 8.64
C MET A 192 -8.22 13.38 7.63
N LYS A 193 -8.81 14.49 8.05
CA LYS A 193 -9.07 15.68 7.22
C LYS A 193 -7.93 16.66 7.32
N PHE A 194 -7.54 17.19 6.17
CA PHE A 194 -6.60 18.28 6.01
C PHE A 194 -7.28 19.43 5.26
N PHE A 195 -7.11 20.65 5.74
CA PHE A 195 -7.51 21.87 5.04
C PHE A 195 -6.44 22.94 5.20
N ALA A 196 -6.01 23.55 4.10
CA ALA A 196 -5.13 24.71 4.10
C ALA A 196 -5.85 25.88 3.41
N PRO A 197 -6.09 27.01 4.10
CA PRO A 197 -6.66 28.20 3.50
C PRO A 197 -5.62 28.96 2.67
N LEU A 198 -6.08 29.82 1.75
CA LEU A 198 -5.22 30.66 0.92
C LEU A 198 -4.34 31.63 1.73
N ASN A 199 -4.85 32.11 2.87
CA ASN A 199 -4.13 33.03 3.76
C ASN A 199 -3.36 32.36 4.91
N GLY A 200 -3.18 31.04 4.84
CA GLY A 200 -2.46 30.29 5.85
C GLY A 200 -0.99 30.69 5.94
N ALA A 201 -0.37 30.46 7.09
CA ALA A 201 1.08 30.58 7.19
C ALA A 201 1.80 29.60 6.25
N THR A 202 2.96 30.03 5.78
CA THR A 202 3.89 29.22 4.98
C THR A 202 5.12 28.84 5.79
N THR A 203 5.92 27.92 5.27
CA THR A 203 7.24 27.64 5.84
C THR A 203 8.29 28.44 5.09
N ASP A 204 9.46 28.58 5.69
CA ASP A 204 10.67 29.06 5.00
C ASP A 204 10.81 28.45 3.59
N ASN A 205 11.08 29.31 2.61
CA ASN A 205 11.28 28.96 1.20
C ASN A 205 10.05 28.42 0.46
N SER A 206 8.84 28.72 0.93
CA SER A 206 7.60 28.43 0.21
C SER A 206 6.64 29.60 0.28
N ASP A 207 6.04 29.92 -0.86
CA ASP A 207 5.02 30.97 -0.96
C ASP A 207 3.60 30.43 -0.71
N TYR A 208 3.45 29.12 -0.46
CA TYR A 208 2.14 28.48 -0.40
C TYR A 208 1.90 27.77 0.94
N PRO A 209 0.71 27.94 1.54
CA PRO A 209 0.36 27.32 2.79
C PRO A 209 0.08 25.83 2.64
N ARG A 210 0.12 25.13 3.77
CA ARG A 210 -0.12 23.68 3.82
C ARG A 210 -0.65 23.24 5.17
N THR A 211 -1.37 22.13 5.12
CA THR A 211 -1.64 21.26 6.27
C THR A 211 -1.14 19.89 5.86
N GLU A 212 0.10 19.57 6.22
CA GLU A 212 0.83 18.46 5.60
C GLU A 212 1.72 17.76 6.63
N LEU A 213 1.60 16.44 6.68
CA LEU A 213 2.48 15.57 7.44
C LEU A 213 3.85 15.51 6.78
N SER A 214 4.90 15.50 7.59
CA SER A 214 6.28 15.24 7.18
C SER A 214 6.83 14.11 8.02
N GLU A 215 7.31 13.06 7.36
CA GLU A 215 7.91 11.93 8.02
C GLU A 215 9.15 12.36 8.83
N ILE A 216 9.29 11.80 10.03
CA ILE A 216 10.40 12.06 10.95
C ILE A 216 11.64 11.29 10.51
N LEU A 217 11.46 10.02 10.10
CA LEU A 217 12.54 9.20 9.60
C LEU A 217 13.08 9.79 8.30
N ASN A 218 14.36 10.16 8.31
CA ASN A 218 15.05 10.50 7.09
C ASN A 218 15.86 9.29 6.65
N TRP A 219 15.74 8.94 5.37
CA TRP A 219 16.30 7.71 4.83
C TRP A 219 17.08 7.99 3.54
N LYS A 220 18.18 7.25 3.38
CA LYS A 220 18.93 7.20 2.11
C LYS A 220 18.47 5.99 1.32
N ILE A 221 18.37 6.13 0.00
CA ILE A 221 17.94 5.05 -0.91
C ILE A 221 18.74 3.76 -0.69
N ALA A 222 20.06 3.89 -0.48
CA ALA A 222 20.96 2.77 -0.32
C ALA A 222 20.74 1.95 0.97
N ASN A 223 19.96 2.44 1.94
CA ASN A 223 19.81 1.81 3.26
C ASN A 223 18.70 0.75 3.32
N PHE A 224 17.73 0.82 2.41
CA PHE A 224 16.53 -0.03 2.42
C PHE A 224 16.40 -0.81 1.11
N ALA A 225 15.76 -1.98 1.16
CA ALA A 225 15.35 -2.71 -0.04
C ALA A 225 14.26 -1.94 -0.80
N SER A 226 13.26 -1.44 -0.07
CA SER A 226 12.22 -0.53 -0.57
C SER A 226 11.79 0.48 0.49
N ASN A 227 11.31 1.64 0.04
CA ASN A 227 10.62 2.65 0.84
C ASN A 227 9.27 2.90 0.17
N GLU A 228 8.18 2.78 0.92
CA GLU A 228 6.83 2.74 0.35
C GLU A 228 5.90 3.69 1.10
N MET A 229 5.05 4.42 0.36
CA MET A 229 3.96 5.22 0.91
C MET A 229 2.70 4.98 0.09
N ILE A 230 1.64 4.57 0.77
CA ILE A 230 0.33 4.30 0.17
C ILE A 230 -0.77 5.02 0.93
N SER A 231 -1.72 5.60 0.21
CA SER A 231 -2.85 6.31 0.82
C SER A 231 -4.09 6.23 -0.06
N SER A 232 -5.22 5.96 0.59
CA SER A 232 -6.56 6.20 0.08
C SER A 232 -6.98 7.62 0.43
N VAL A 233 -7.29 8.41 -0.60
CA VAL A 233 -7.51 9.85 -0.49
C VAL A 233 -8.71 10.28 -1.32
N ARG A 234 -9.41 11.29 -0.84
CA ARG A 234 -10.42 12.06 -1.59
C ARG A 234 -10.11 13.54 -1.49
N VAL A 235 -10.19 14.25 -2.62
CA VAL A 235 -10.07 15.71 -2.64
C VAL A 235 -11.45 16.30 -2.39
N ASN A 236 -11.60 17.06 -1.31
CA ASN A 236 -12.90 17.64 -0.90
C ASN A 236 -13.07 19.06 -1.40
N LYS A 237 -11.98 19.83 -1.47
CA LYS A 237 -12.00 21.23 -1.85
C LYS A 237 -10.73 21.58 -2.64
N ILE A 238 -10.88 22.48 -3.60
CA ILE A 238 -9.80 22.94 -4.46
C ILE A 238 -9.73 24.48 -4.42
N PRO A 239 -8.53 25.08 -4.41
CA PRO A 239 -8.39 26.54 -4.46
C PRO A 239 -8.71 27.08 -5.87
N PRO A 240 -8.76 28.41 -6.07
CA PRO A 240 -8.97 29.04 -7.37
C PRO A 240 -8.02 28.58 -8.48
N SER A 241 -6.77 28.23 -8.17
CA SER A 241 -5.80 27.65 -9.10
C SER A 241 -6.17 26.24 -9.61
N LYS A 242 -7.19 25.63 -8.99
CA LYS A 242 -7.77 24.30 -9.29
C LYS A 242 -6.81 23.13 -9.11
N LYS A 243 -5.70 23.29 -8.39
CA LYS A 243 -4.75 22.19 -8.15
C LYS A 243 -4.13 22.23 -6.76
N ILE A 244 -3.81 21.06 -6.23
CA ILE A 244 -3.16 20.86 -4.93
C ILE A 244 -2.19 19.68 -4.99
N ILE A 245 -1.12 19.75 -4.21
CA ILE A 245 -0.22 18.62 -3.97
C ILE A 245 -0.76 17.82 -2.79
N ILE A 246 -0.82 16.50 -2.95
CA ILE A 246 -1.42 15.58 -1.97
C ILE A 246 -0.40 14.60 -1.36
N GLY A 247 0.76 14.44 -2.00
CA GLY A 247 1.82 13.56 -1.53
C GLY A 247 3.15 13.87 -2.20
N GLN A 248 4.25 13.64 -1.50
CA GLN A 248 5.61 13.95 -1.97
C GLN A 248 6.64 12.94 -1.46
N ILE A 249 7.75 12.82 -2.21
CA ILE A 249 9.05 12.46 -1.64
C ILE A 249 9.88 13.72 -1.64
N HIS A 250 10.26 14.16 -0.45
CA HIS A 250 11.07 15.36 -0.25
C HIS A 250 12.46 14.97 0.27
N HIS A 251 13.34 15.96 0.38
CA HIS A 251 14.66 15.79 0.99
C HIS A 251 15.03 16.95 1.91
N LYS A 252 16.02 16.74 2.78
CA LYS A 252 16.70 17.82 3.49
C LYS A 252 17.76 18.40 2.56
N ALA A 253 17.76 19.71 2.35
CA ALA A 253 18.76 20.38 1.51
C ALA A 253 20.17 19.96 1.93
N VAL A 254 20.88 19.23 1.07
CA VAL A 254 22.30 18.89 1.26
C VAL A 254 23.17 19.66 0.27
N ILE A 255 24.48 19.44 0.38
CA ILE A 255 25.52 20.06 -0.42
C ILE A 255 25.59 19.45 -1.84
N ASP A 256 25.77 20.30 -2.85
CA ASP A 256 26.05 19.92 -4.23
C ASP A 256 27.52 19.52 -4.46
N ALA A 257 27.82 19.20 -5.71
CA ALA A 257 29.15 18.97 -6.26
C ALA A 257 30.28 19.95 -5.85
N TYR A 258 29.93 21.15 -5.44
CA TYR A 258 30.81 22.30 -5.27
C TYR A 258 30.77 22.86 -3.84
N GLY A 259 30.15 22.15 -2.89
CA GLY A 259 30.07 22.62 -1.51
C GLY A 259 28.85 23.48 -1.20
N LYS A 260 27.95 23.71 -2.16
CA LYS A 260 26.81 24.62 -2.00
C LYS A 260 25.51 23.86 -1.71
N SER A 261 24.74 24.30 -0.72
CA SER A 261 23.41 23.76 -0.47
C SER A 261 22.53 23.85 -1.73
N VAL A 262 21.91 22.74 -2.12
CA VAL A 262 20.89 22.77 -3.17
C VAL A 262 19.52 23.13 -2.62
N SER A 263 18.68 23.71 -3.47
CA SER A 263 17.28 23.98 -3.16
C SER A 263 16.58 22.70 -2.66
N ALA A 264 15.84 22.83 -1.57
CA ALA A 264 15.04 21.77 -0.96
C ALA A 264 13.81 21.42 -1.81
N LYS A 265 13.95 21.25 -3.13
CA LYS A 265 12.84 20.89 -4.01
C LYS A 265 12.59 19.38 -3.97
N PRO A 266 11.34 18.91 -3.92
CA PRO A 266 11.02 17.49 -3.79
C PRO A 266 11.45 16.69 -5.03
N LEU A 267 11.78 15.42 -4.79
CA LEU A 267 12.00 14.40 -5.81
C LEU A 267 10.69 14.11 -6.55
N LEU A 268 9.62 13.86 -5.81
CA LEU A 268 8.30 13.48 -6.32
C LEU A 268 7.25 14.46 -5.80
N LYS A 269 6.36 14.91 -6.69
CA LYS A 269 5.09 15.53 -6.34
C LYS A 269 3.94 14.75 -6.97
N ILE A 270 2.92 14.43 -6.18
CA ILE A 270 1.63 13.91 -6.64
C ILE A 270 0.64 15.06 -6.54
N THR A 271 0.03 15.44 -7.66
CA THR A 271 -0.87 16.61 -7.75
C THR A 271 -2.24 16.17 -8.25
N TYR A 272 -3.29 16.62 -7.57
CA TYR A 272 -4.65 16.60 -8.09
C TYR A 272 -4.94 17.92 -8.81
N ASP A 273 -5.55 17.86 -9.99
CA ASP A 273 -5.80 19.01 -10.85
C ASP A 273 -7.20 18.95 -11.49
N LEU A 274 -7.99 19.99 -11.26
CA LEU A 274 -9.34 20.18 -11.81
C LEU A 274 -9.36 21.22 -12.95
N ASN A 275 -8.20 21.67 -13.43
CA ASN A 275 -8.11 22.47 -14.64
C ASN A 275 -8.53 21.66 -15.86
N LYS A 276 -8.93 22.36 -16.92
CA LYS A 276 -9.33 21.75 -18.20
C LYS A 276 -8.19 21.00 -18.89
N LEU A 277 -6.95 21.37 -18.60
CA LEU A 277 -5.75 20.80 -19.21
C LEU A 277 -4.74 20.45 -18.12
N ASP A 278 -4.11 19.29 -18.27
CA ASP A 278 -3.00 18.87 -17.43
C ASP A 278 -1.68 19.59 -17.82
N PRO A 279 -0.57 19.38 -17.08
CA PRO A 279 0.72 19.98 -17.38
C PRO A 279 1.35 19.59 -18.73
N ASN A 280 0.80 18.58 -19.43
CA ASN A 280 1.19 18.13 -20.77
C ASN A 280 0.16 18.57 -21.84
N LYS A 281 -0.72 19.52 -21.49
CA LYS A 281 -1.78 20.07 -22.36
C LYS A 281 -2.81 19.03 -22.83
N GLN A 282 -2.96 17.93 -22.11
CA GLN A 282 -4.01 16.95 -22.36
C GLN A 282 -5.28 17.30 -21.60
N THR A 283 -6.45 16.94 -22.14
CA THR A 283 -7.73 17.14 -21.46
C THR A 283 -7.68 16.56 -20.06
N CYS A 284 -8.11 17.40 -19.12
CA CYS A 284 -8.14 17.10 -17.71
C CYS A 284 -9.49 17.52 -17.10
N ASN A 285 -9.97 16.67 -16.21
CA ASN A 285 -11.17 16.91 -15.42
C ASN A 285 -11.03 16.06 -14.14
N GLY A 286 -10.34 16.59 -13.13
CA GLY A 286 -9.99 15.80 -11.94
C GLY A 286 -8.93 14.76 -12.27
N CYS A 287 -7.76 15.24 -12.68
CA CYS A 287 -6.60 14.39 -12.93
C CYS A 287 -5.74 14.23 -11.70
N VAL A 288 -5.06 13.09 -11.63
CA VAL A 288 -3.92 12.92 -10.73
C VAL A 288 -2.69 12.71 -11.60
N TYR A 289 -1.74 13.63 -11.50
CA TYR A 289 -0.47 13.55 -12.21
C TYR A 289 0.70 13.58 -11.25
N ILE A 290 1.83 13.07 -11.72
CA ILE A 290 3.08 13.05 -10.97
C ILE A 290 4.16 13.84 -11.69
N GLN A 291 5.07 14.41 -10.91
CA GLN A 291 6.27 15.08 -11.37
C GLN A 291 7.49 14.51 -10.64
N ILE A 292 8.39 13.89 -11.38
CA ILE A 292 9.66 13.32 -10.88
C ILE A 292 10.79 14.20 -11.35
N ARG A 293 11.56 14.75 -10.42
CA ARG A 293 12.69 15.64 -10.71
C ARG A 293 13.94 14.86 -11.08
N THR A 294 14.71 15.37 -12.04
CA THR A 294 15.93 14.73 -12.55
C THR A 294 16.97 14.49 -11.45
N ILE A 295 17.35 15.57 -10.77
CA ILE A 295 18.35 15.59 -9.68
C ILE A 295 17.94 16.61 -8.62
N PRO A 296 18.50 16.54 -7.40
CA PRO A 296 18.25 17.55 -6.36
C PRO A 296 18.50 18.97 -6.87
N GLY A 297 17.59 19.90 -6.56
CA GLY A 297 17.70 21.31 -6.94
C GLY A 297 17.39 21.67 -8.40
N SER A 298 17.30 20.70 -9.32
CA SER A 298 17.00 20.97 -10.74
C SER A 298 15.58 21.51 -10.96
N GLU A 299 15.34 22.41 -11.91
CA GLU A 299 13.98 22.80 -12.34
C GLU A 299 13.36 21.80 -13.33
N THR A 300 14.15 20.88 -13.88
CA THR A 300 13.69 19.95 -14.91
C THR A 300 13.12 18.68 -14.31
N PHE A 301 12.10 18.14 -14.97
CA PHE A 301 11.46 16.89 -14.59
C PHE A 301 11.95 15.76 -15.48
N LEU A 302 12.42 14.68 -14.87
CA LEU A 302 12.69 13.41 -15.53
C LEU A 302 11.40 12.84 -16.13
N LYS A 303 10.30 12.98 -15.38
CA LYS A 303 9.00 12.47 -15.80
C LYS A 303 7.87 13.36 -15.31
N ARG A 304 6.89 13.56 -16.17
CA ARG A 304 5.63 14.24 -15.89
C ARG A 304 4.52 13.48 -16.59
N VAL A 305 3.67 12.80 -15.83
CA VAL A 305 2.68 11.89 -16.40
C VAL A 305 1.39 11.92 -15.59
N THR A 306 0.28 11.93 -16.30
CA THR A 306 -1.07 11.81 -15.73
C THR A 306 -1.41 10.34 -15.59
N LEU A 307 -1.73 9.91 -14.37
CA LEU A 307 -2.01 8.52 -14.03
C LEU A 307 -3.51 8.25 -13.87
N ALA A 308 -4.30 9.27 -13.55
CA ALA A 308 -5.76 9.17 -13.52
C ALA A 308 -6.42 10.44 -14.06
N LYS A 309 -7.65 10.29 -14.56
CA LYS A 309 -8.51 11.36 -15.06
C LYS A 309 -9.94 11.11 -14.61
N ASN A 310 -10.80 12.12 -14.70
CA ASN A 310 -12.24 12.01 -14.40
C ASN A 310 -12.52 11.62 -12.94
N ILE A 311 -11.68 12.05 -11.99
CA ILE A 311 -11.91 11.88 -10.56
C ILE A 311 -12.59 13.15 -10.03
N PRO A 312 -13.93 13.21 -9.89
CA PRO A 312 -14.61 14.33 -9.25
C PRO A 312 -14.19 14.50 -7.79
N LEU A 313 -14.49 15.68 -7.23
CA LEU A 313 -14.34 15.92 -5.80
C LEU A 313 -15.14 14.90 -4.99
N ASN A 314 -14.64 14.56 -3.81
CA ASN A 314 -15.17 13.56 -2.88
C ASN A 314 -15.17 12.11 -3.40
N GLN A 315 -14.67 11.84 -4.61
CA GLN A 315 -14.39 10.48 -5.05
C GLN A 315 -13.02 10.02 -4.53
N THR A 316 -13.03 8.85 -3.88
CA THR A 316 -11.81 8.21 -3.38
C THR A 316 -10.99 7.64 -4.53
N PHE A 317 -9.67 7.76 -4.42
CA PHE A 317 -8.67 7.05 -5.21
C PHE A 317 -7.49 6.68 -4.33
N ILE A 318 -6.68 5.73 -4.78
CA ILE A 318 -5.48 5.29 -4.07
C ILE A 318 -4.26 5.72 -4.86
N TYR A 319 -3.28 6.31 -4.18
CA TYR A 319 -1.91 6.40 -4.71
C TYR A 319 -0.97 5.48 -3.94
N ASP A 320 -0.03 4.90 -4.65
CA ASP A 320 0.97 3.97 -4.14
C ASP A 320 2.34 4.37 -4.73
N VAL A 321 3.30 4.62 -3.84
CA VAL A 321 4.66 5.06 -4.17
C VAL A 321 5.64 4.04 -3.61
N VAL A 322 6.47 3.47 -4.48
CA VAL A 322 7.52 2.51 -4.09
C VAL A 322 8.86 2.97 -4.68
N LEU A 323 9.84 3.22 -3.82
CA LEU A 323 11.21 3.51 -4.22
C LEU A 323 12.14 2.38 -3.80
N LEU A 324 12.61 1.62 -4.79
CA LEU A 324 13.55 0.52 -4.60
C LEU A 324 14.99 1.02 -4.45
N LYS A 325 15.81 0.20 -3.78
CA LYS A 325 17.25 0.44 -3.57
C LYS A 325 18.02 0.77 -4.85
N ASP A 326 17.63 0.16 -5.97
CA ASP A 326 18.28 0.34 -7.25
C ASP A 326 17.91 1.68 -7.94
N GLY A 327 17.06 2.50 -7.32
CA GLY A 327 16.58 3.77 -7.87
C GLY A 327 15.33 3.65 -8.76
N THR A 328 14.71 2.47 -8.83
CA THR A 328 13.42 2.33 -9.51
C THR A 328 12.32 2.95 -8.64
N LEU A 329 11.76 4.06 -9.10
CA LEU A 329 10.59 4.72 -8.51
C LEU A 329 9.34 4.29 -9.29
N SER A 330 8.47 3.54 -8.62
CA SER A 330 7.13 3.21 -9.09
C SER A 330 6.12 4.16 -8.45
N VAL A 331 5.24 4.73 -9.25
CA VAL A 331 4.06 5.45 -8.74
C VAL A 331 2.83 4.92 -9.46
N LYS A 332 1.83 4.50 -8.69
CA LYS A 332 0.56 3.98 -9.16
C LYS A 332 -0.59 4.81 -8.59
N VAL A 333 -1.57 5.11 -9.44
CA VAL A 333 -2.85 5.70 -9.02
C VAL A 333 -3.96 4.79 -9.54
N ASN A 334 -4.77 4.26 -8.61
CA ASN A 334 -5.72 3.18 -8.89
C ASN A 334 -5.05 2.04 -9.67
N ASN A 335 -5.42 1.84 -10.94
CA ASN A 335 -4.92 0.74 -11.77
C ASN A 335 -3.81 1.14 -12.75
N THR A 336 -3.42 2.41 -12.78
CA THR A 336 -2.44 2.94 -13.73
C THR A 336 -1.14 3.27 -13.01
N SER A 337 -0.03 2.74 -13.52
CA SER A 337 1.29 2.92 -12.92
C SER A 337 2.31 3.50 -13.88
N THR A 338 3.39 4.00 -13.31
CA THR A 338 4.55 4.45 -14.07
C THR A 338 5.83 4.12 -13.31
N LEU A 339 6.88 3.81 -14.08
CA LEU A 339 8.23 3.61 -13.55
C LEU A 339 9.15 4.73 -14.01
N ALA A 340 10.08 5.14 -13.15
CA ALA A 340 11.21 5.99 -13.51
C ALA A 340 12.47 5.48 -12.81
N LYS A 341 13.60 5.48 -13.54
CA LYS A 341 14.91 5.19 -12.98
C LYS A 341 15.55 6.51 -12.55
N ILE A 342 15.65 6.76 -11.25
CA ILE A 342 16.23 8.01 -10.74
C ILE A 342 17.76 7.90 -10.61
N ASN A 343 18.45 9.03 -10.70
CA ASN A 343 19.90 9.07 -10.49
C ASN A 343 20.22 8.83 -9.00
N THR A 344 20.75 7.64 -8.68
CA THR A 344 21.14 7.23 -7.32
C THR A 344 22.63 7.40 -7.03
N SER A 345 23.40 8.06 -7.91
CA SER A 345 24.85 8.24 -7.74
C SER A 345 25.21 8.78 -6.35
N THR A 346 26.12 8.07 -5.67
CA THR A 346 26.75 8.47 -4.41
C THR A 346 28.13 9.10 -4.60
N ASN A 347 28.75 8.88 -5.77
CA ASN A 347 30.19 9.12 -5.99
C ASN A 347 30.49 10.35 -6.87
N ASN A 348 29.47 11.06 -7.40
CA ASN A 348 29.66 12.35 -8.10
C ASN A 348 28.38 13.22 -8.16
N LYS A 349 28.49 14.45 -7.64
CA LYS A 349 28.01 15.76 -8.16
C LYS A 349 26.52 16.11 -8.40
N LEU A 350 25.53 15.31 -8.00
CA LEU A 350 24.11 15.67 -7.69
C LEU A 350 23.21 14.49 -8.07
N GLY A 351 22.95 13.61 -7.10
CA GLY A 351 22.06 12.46 -7.23
C GLY A 351 21.20 12.31 -5.99
N TRP A 352 20.08 11.60 -6.13
CA TRP A 352 19.15 11.34 -5.04
C TRP A 352 19.70 10.35 -4.01
N GLY A 353 20.73 9.55 -4.36
CA GLY A 353 21.32 8.54 -3.46
C GLY A 353 22.02 9.11 -2.22
N MET A 354 22.53 10.34 -2.30
CA MET A 354 23.15 11.04 -1.16
C MET A 354 22.15 11.78 -0.27
N GLN A 355 20.94 12.02 -0.77
CA GLN A 355 19.96 12.84 -0.08
C GLN A 355 19.31 12.09 1.08
N ASP A 356 19.03 12.83 2.14
CA ASP A 356 18.17 12.38 3.23
C ASP A 356 16.72 12.64 2.82
N LEU A 357 16.07 11.57 2.35
CA LEU A 357 14.70 11.59 1.83
C LEU A 357 13.69 11.34 2.95
N TYR A 358 12.49 11.85 2.76
CA TYR A 358 11.35 11.60 3.64
C TYR A 358 10.03 11.80 2.88
N PHE A 359 8.99 11.08 3.29
CA PHE A 359 7.66 11.23 2.73
C PHE A 359 6.92 12.47 3.28
N LYS A 360 6.00 13.01 2.47
CA LYS A 360 4.99 13.98 2.89
C LYS A 360 3.61 13.60 2.37
N ALA A 361 2.57 13.86 3.15
CA ALA A 361 1.19 13.55 2.82
C ALA A 361 0.23 14.57 3.47
N GLY A 362 -0.78 15.03 2.74
CA GLY A 362 -1.77 15.99 3.24
C GLY A 362 -2.24 16.92 2.14
N VAL A 363 -2.33 18.22 2.42
CA VAL A 363 -2.61 19.24 1.41
C VAL A 363 -1.54 20.33 1.42
N TYR A 364 -0.87 20.51 0.29
CA TYR A 364 0.02 21.62 0.03
C TYR A 364 -0.50 22.41 -1.18
N LEU A 365 -0.81 23.69 -0.95
CA LEU A 365 -1.36 24.53 -2.01
C LEU A 365 -0.32 24.87 -3.07
N LEU A 366 -0.83 25.17 -4.26
CA LEU A 366 -0.10 25.85 -5.33
C LEU A 366 -0.81 27.18 -5.64
N ASP A 367 -1.28 27.82 -4.58
CA ASP A 367 -2.12 29.02 -4.57
C ASP A 367 -1.98 29.71 -3.21
N ASN A 368 -2.17 31.03 -3.17
CA ASN A 368 -2.16 31.84 -1.96
C ASN A 368 -3.07 33.07 -2.14
N GLY A 369 -3.38 33.76 -1.04
CA GLY A 369 -4.28 34.90 -1.08
C GLY A 369 -4.68 35.39 0.30
N THR A 370 -5.81 36.07 0.40
CA THR A 370 -6.28 36.68 1.67
C THR A 370 -7.45 35.93 2.32
N SER A 371 -8.04 34.97 1.61
CA SER A 371 -9.19 34.19 2.09
C SER A 371 -8.78 33.14 3.12
N SER A 372 -9.50 33.11 4.25
CA SER A 372 -9.39 32.06 5.29
C SER A 372 -10.33 30.88 5.06
N SER A 373 -11.25 30.99 4.09
CA SER A 373 -12.24 29.96 3.78
C SER A 373 -11.99 29.28 2.43
N ASP A 374 -11.38 29.97 1.47
CA ASP A 374 -10.94 29.36 0.22
C ASP A 374 -9.59 28.69 0.42
N GLY A 375 -9.35 27.60 -0.29
CA GLY A 375 -8.18 26.77 -0.07
C GLY A 375 -8.35 25.36 -0.61
N GLY A 376 -7.44 24.48 -0.22
CA GLY A 376 -7.44 23.07 -0.58
C GLY A 376 -7.83 22.21 0.61
N GLY A 377 -8.58 21.13 0.34
CA GLY A 377 -8.95 20.17 1.38
C GLY A 377 -8.93 18.75 0.87
N VAL A 378 -8.37 17.84 1.67
CA VAL A 378 -8.35 16.39 1.41
C VAL A 378 -8.76 15.62 2.65
N SER A 379 -9.34 14.45 2.45
CA SER A 379 -9.56 13.45 3.51
C SER A 379 -8.80 12.20 3.14
N MET A 380 -8.04 11.66 4.09
CA MET A 380 -7.35 10.38 3.94
C MET A 380 -8.10 9.33 4.72
N ASP A 381 -8.49 8.26 4.03
CA ASP A 381 -9.12 7.08 4.63
C ASP A 381 -8.04 6.03 5.03
N SER A 382 -6.83 6.12 4.46
CA SER A 382 -5.64 5.40 4.94
C SER A 382 -4.37 6.20 4.65
N LEU A 383 -3.34 5.99 5.46
CA LEU A 383 -1.96 6.42 5.19
C LEU A 383 -1.03 5.38 5.81
N GLN A 384 -0.22 4.73 4.98
CA GLN A 384 0.75 3.74 5.44
C GLN A 384 2.10 4.04 4.82
N VAL A 385 3.15 3.85 5.63
CA VAL A 385 4.53 3.96 5.22
C VAL A 385 5.28 2.72 5.69
N SER A 386 6.16 2.20 4.84
CA SER A 386 7.04 1.09 5.18
C SER A 386 8.45 1.32 4.65
N HIS A 387 9.42 0.83 5.42
CA HIS A 387 10.83 0.82 5.04
C HIS A 387 11.36 -0.58 5.24
N ASN A 388 11.51 -1.32 4.15
CA ASN A 388 11.93 -2.71 4.23
C ASN A 388 13.46 -2.77 4.31
N PRO A 389 14.03 -3.34 5.39
CA PRO A 389 15.48 -3.47 5.52
C PRO A 389 16.04 -4.40 4.43
N LYS A 390 17.36 -4.38 4.30
CA LYS A 390 18.11 -5.20 3.34
C LYS A 390 18.04 -6.69 3.63
#